data_AF-A0AAW2LG34-F1
#
_entry.id   AF-A0AAW2LG34-F1
#
_cell.length_a   1.000
_cell.length_b   1.000
_cell.length_c   1.000
_cell.angle_alpha   90.00
_cell.angle_beta   90.00
_cell.angle_gamma   90.00
#
_symmetry.space_group_name_H-M   'P 1'
#
loop_
_entity.id
_entity.type
_entity.pdbx_description
1 polymer ?
#
loop_
_entity_poly.entity_id
_entity_poly.type
_entity_poly.pdbx_seq_one_letter_code
_entity_poly.pdbx_strand_id
1 'polypeptide(L)'
;MLSLTINTPKPLFPLHLLPPPPPPPPPSPPAATKSAQTTEALVRDSLVESTDEETVSYFDIPGAPEILYEIRILNTTQRALAARFIIEHGFEGKKAEELARSMKDFPRRYGERGWENFDGNLPGDCLAFMYFRQGHEHKSASSPELSMAAWERALEMVETEKAKRIILEDLEGKDGEGDEGGIGTDDLVRVPVVRMAIGEVAESSVVVVLPVCRAEEREIAVEEAPWESGMGGNLGWCRRRSLGAGGLCCPDGRRWQF
;
A
#
# COMPACT_ATOMS: atom_id res chain seq x y z
N MET A 1 24.87 93.69 19.37
CA MET A 1 25.72 92.74 18.60
C MET A 1 25.23 91.33 18.88
N LEU A 2 25.21 90.48 17.86
CA LEU A 2 24.81 89.05 17.81
C LEU A 2 23.28 88.83 17.67
N SER A 3 22.75 88.89 16.44
CA SER A 3 22.69 87.84 15.40
C SER A 3 21.78 86.66 15.75
N LEU A 4 20.64 86.64 15.05
CA LEU A 4 19.68 85.56 14.90
C LEU A 4 20.35 84.27 14.40
N THR A 5 19.91 83.12 14.90
CA THR A 5 19.98 81.87 14.12
C THR A 5 18.75 81.02 14.40
N ILE A 6 17.94 80.90 13.36
CA ILE A 6 16.70 80.15 13.27
C ILE A 6 17.09 78.68 13.11
N ASN A 7 16.66 77.83 14.04
CA ASN A 7 16.87 76.38 13.96
C ASN A 7 15.84 75.78 12.99
N THR A 8 16.29 75.37 11.82
CA THR A 8 15.47 74.75 10.78
C THR A 8 15.07 73.31 11.15
N PRO A 9 13.86 72.85 10.78
CA PRO A 9 13.37 71.53 11.13
C PRO A 9 14.10 70.40 10.40
N LYS A 10 14.27 69.28 11.09
CA LYS A 10 14.77 68.00 10.57
C LYS A 10 13.98 67.58 9.31
N PRO A 11 14.64 67.06 8.25
CA PRO A 11 13.92 66.48 7.12
C PRO A 11 13.22 65.20 7.55
N LEU A 12 11.90 65.16 7.33
CA LEU A 12 11.10 63.94 7.31
C LEU A 12 11.57 63.09 6.12
N PHE A 13 12.14 61.92 6.41
CA PHE A 13 12.32 60.89 5.38
C PHE A 13 10.93 60.47 4.86
N PRO A 14 10.69 60.44 3.54
CA PRO A 14 9.43 59.98 2.98
C PRO A 14 9.31 58.46 3.16
N LEU A 15 8.28 58.03 3.91
CA LEU A 15 7.82 56.65 4.07
C LEU A 15 7.16 56.12 2.77
N HIS A 16 7.84 56.19 1.64
CA HIS A 16 7.37 55.57 0.41
C HIS A 16 8.53 54.93 -0.32
N LEU A 17 8.66 53.60 -0.13
CA LEU A 17 9.15 52.58 -1.07
C LEU A 17 9.63 51.34 -0.28
N LEU A 18 8.73 50.74 0.51
CA LEU A 18 8.89 49.32 0.82
C LEU A 18 8.10 48.55 -0.24
N PRO A 19 8.75 47.67 -1.03
CA PRO A 19 8.03 46.83 -1.97
C PRO A 19 7.00 45.99 -1.21
N PRO A 20 5.81 45.74 -1.79
CA PRO A 20 4.80 44.93 -1.15
C PRO A 20 5.39 43.54 -0.82
N PRO A 21 5.06 42.96 0.34
CA PRO A 21 5.53 41.62 0.68
C PRO A 21 5.10 40.64 -0.40
N PRO A 22 5.96 39.66 -0.75
CA PRO A 22 5.61 38.66 -1.74
C PRO A 22 4.34 37.92 -1.29
N PRO A 23 3.49 37.50 -2.24
CA PRO A 23 2.30 36.73 -1.91
C PRO A 23 2.70 35.48 -1.13
N PRO A 24 1.91 35.05 -0.13
CA PRO A 24 2.19 33.83 0.61
C PRO A 24 2.31 32.65 -0.37
N PRO A 25 3.26 31.73 -0.15
CA PRO A 25 3.38 30.55 -1.00
C PRO A 25 2.05 29.79 -1.01
N PRO A 26 1.65 29.22 -2.16
CA PRO A 26 0.42 28.44 -2.24
C PRO A 26 0.45 27.34 -1.17
N PRO A 27 -0.70 27.02 -0.55
CA PRO A 27 -0.76 26.00 0.48
C PRO A 27 -0.19 24.70 -0.10
N SER A 28 0.88 24.19 0.52
CA SER A 28 1.46 22.93 0.11
C SER A 28 0.40 21.84 0.27
N PRO A 29 0.23 20.94 -0.72
CA PRO A 29 -0.76 19.88 -0.62
C PRO A 29 -0.48 19.02 0.63
N PRO A 30 -1.53 18.51 1.29
CA PRO A 30 -1.38 17.69 2.48
C PRO A 30 -0.50 16.46 2.16
N ALA A 31 0.25 15.98 3.15
CA ALA A 31 1.25 14.92 2.97
C ALA A 31 0.69 13.65 2.32
N ALA A 32 -0.57 13.30 2.60
CA ALA A 32 -1.28 12.18 2.00
C ALA A 32 -1.42 12.31 0.47
N THR A 33 -1.68 13.52 -0.03
CA THR A 33 -1.79 13.80 -1.47
C THR A 33 -0.43 13.67 -2.16
N LYS A 34 0.66 14.05 -1.49
CA LYS A 34 2.02 13.91 -2.05
C LYS A 34 2.44 12.45 -2.20
N SER A 35 2.15 11.62 -1.20
CA SER A 35 2.45 10.18 -1.29
C SER A 35 1.61 9.49 -2.36
N ALA A 36 0.31 9.83 -2.47
CA ALA A 36 -0.57 9.29 -3.50
C ALA A 36 -0.07 9.63 -4.91
N GLN A 37 0.23 10.91 -5.16
CA GLN A 37 0.79 11.38 -6.44
C GLN A 37 2.11 10.68 -6.81
N THR A 38 2.98 10.42 -5.83
CA THR A 38 4.25 9.72 -6.09
C THR A 38 4.03 8.26 -6.46
N THR A 39 3.10 7.58 -5.78
CA THR A 39 2.75 6.19 -6.09
C THR A 39 2.00 6.05 -7.40
N GLU A 40 1.13 7.01 -7.74
CA GLU A 40 0.43 7.08 -9.02
C GLU A 40 1.41 7.22 -10.17
N ALA A 41 2.39 8.13 -10.06
CA ALA A 41 3.44 8.29 -11.05
C ALA A 41 4.23 6.98 -11.27
N LEU A 42 4.56 6.27 -10.18
CA LEU A 42 5.25 4.97 -10.26
C LEU A 42 4.41 3.90 -10.97
N VAL A 43 3.10 3.86 -10.69
CA VAL A 43 2.17 2.93 -11.37
C VAL A 43 2.04 3.28 -12.85
N ARG A 44 2.00 4.57 -13.19
CA ARG A 44 1.96 5.06 -14.58
C ARG A 44 3.23 4.69 -15.34
N ASP A 45 4.41 4.89 -14.77
CA ASP A 45 5.68 4.50 -15.40
C ASP A 45 5.72 2.99 -15.67
N SER A 46 5.22 2.19 -14.72
CA SER A 46 5.05 0.75 -14.87
C SER A 46 4.03 0.36 -15.94
N LEU A 47 2.99 1.16 -16.17
CA LEU A 47 2.00 0.93 -17.22
C LEU A 47 2.56 1.27 -18.61
N VAL A 48 3.34 2.35 -18.72
CA VAL A 48 4.05 2.73 -19.97
C VAL A 48 4.97 1.61 -20.44
N GLU A 49 5.62 0.89 -19.53
CA GLU A 49 6.49 -0.25 -19.88
C GLU A 49 5.72 -1.51 -20.33
N SER A 50 4.46 -1.67 -19.90
CA SER A 50 3.73 -2.95 -20.00
C SER A 50 2.44 -2.91 -20.82
N THR A 51 2.00 -1.73 -21.29
CA THR A 51 0.69 -1.52 -21.92
C THR A 51 0.78 -0.61 -23.15
N ASP A 52 -0.30 -0.56 -23.94
CA ASP A 52 -0.48 0.32 -25.10
C ASP A 52 -0.69 1.80 -24.70
N GLU A 53 -0.32 2.69 -25.60
CA GLU A 53 -0.38 4.15 -25.39
C GLU A 53 -1.82 4.67 -25.24
N GLU A 54 -2.80 3.99 -25.84
CA GLU A 54 -4.23 4.31 -25.71
C GLU A 54 -4.71 4.13 -24.26
N THR A 55 -4.38 2.99 -23.64
CA THR A 55 -4.67 2.72 -22.23
C THR A 55 -4.01 3.75 -21.32
N VAL A 56 -2.76 4.14 -21.58
CA VAL A 56 -2.07 5.16 -20.77
C VAL A 56 -2.76 6.52 -20.89
N SER A 57 -3.16 6.92 -22.10
CA SER A 57 -3.81 8.21 -22.35
C SER A 57 -5.17 8.35 -21.65
N TYR A 58 -5.89 7.23 -21.46
CA TYR A 58 -7.15 7.21 -20.70
C TYR A 58 -6.95 7.68 -19.26
N PHE A 59 -5.80 7.36 -18.66
CA PHE A 59 -5.50 7.75 -17.28
C PHE A 59 -4.96 9.17 -17.12
N ASP A 60 -4.85 9.96 -18.19
CA ASP A 60 -4.49 11.37 -18.11
C ASP A 60 -5.73 12.28 -17.83
N ILE A 61 -6.93 11.70 -17.71
CA ILE A 61 -8.21 12.38 -17.42
C ILE A 61 -8.34 12.63 -15.89
N PRO A 62 -8.93 13.76 -15.44
CA PRO A 62 -9.21 13.98 -14.02
C PRO A 62 -10.10 12.87 -13.44
N GLY A 63 -9.64 12.22 -12.36
CA GLY A 63 -10.29 11.08 -11.68
C GLY A 63 -9.59 9.73 -11.90
N ALA A 64 -8.83 9.60 -12.98
CA ALA A 64 -7.95 8.46 -13.21
C ALA A 64 -6.85 8.23 -12.15
N PRO A 65 -6.27 9.27 -11.50
CA PRO A 65 -5.22 9.06 -10.50
C PRO A 65 -5.72 8.23 -9.30
N GLU A 66 -6.98 8.40 -8.90
CA GLU A 66 -7.57 7.63 -7.80
C GLU A 66 -7.65 6.13 -8.15
N ILE A 67 -7.96 5.81 -9.41
CA ILE A 67 -8.00 4.42 -9.92
C ILE A 67 -6.58 3.81 -9.93
N LEU A 68 -5.59 4.57 -10.40
CA LEU A 68 -4.19 4.15 -10.42
C LEU A 68 -3.63 3.91 -9.01
N TYR A 69 -4.07 4.72 -8.05
CA TYR A 69 -3.70 4.56 -6.65
C TYR A 69 -4.17 3.21 -6.09
N GLU A 70 -5.38 2.75 -6.42
CA GLU A 70 -5.90 1.49 -5.88
C GLU A 70 -5.21 0.24 -6.45
N ILE A 71 -4.83 0.26 -7.73
CA ILE A 71 -4.12 -0.87 -8.37
C ILE A 71 -2.63 -0.96 -7.98
N ARG A 72 -2.11 -0.06 -7.12
CA ARG A 72 -0.69 -0.02 -6.72
C ARG A 72 -0.18 -1.32 -6.09
N ILE A 73 -1.06 -2.09 -5.47
CA ILE A 73 -0.73 -3.34 -4.76
C ILE A 73 -0.41 -4.52 -5.71
N LEU A 74 -0.76 -4.37 -6.99
CA LEU A 74 -0.60 -5.37 -8.03
C LEU A 74 0.81 -5.36 -8.62
N ASN A 75 1.19 -6.47 -9.25
CA ASN A 75 2.46 -6.58 -9.99
C ASN A 75 2.35 -5.88 -11.37
N THR A 76 3.48 -5.56 -12.02
CA THR A 76 3.51 -4.84 -13.30
C THR A 76 2.59 -5.43 -14.38
N THR A 77 2.63 -6.75 -14.58
CA THR A 77 1.77 -7.44 -15.56
C THR A 77 0.29 -7.40 -15.18
N GLN A 78 -0.02 -7.55 -13.89
CA GLN A 78 -1.39 -7.49 -13.38
C GLN A 78 -1.96 -6.07 -13.48
N ARG A 79 -1.14 -5.02 -13.32
CA ARG A 79 -1.57 -3.63 -13.50
C ARG A 79 -2.04 -3.36 -14.93
N ALA A 80 -1.31 -3.86 -15.94
CA ALA A 80 -1.70 -3.72 -17.34
C ALA A 80 -3.05 -4.39 -17.64
N LEU A 81 -3.24 -5.62 -17.15
CA LEU A 81 -4.49 -6.37 -17.33
C LEU A 81 -5.66 -5.72 -16.58
N ALA A 82 -5.44 -5.30 -15.33
CA ALA A 82 -6.44 -4.59 -14.53
C ALA A 82 -6.84 -3.25 -15.18
N ALA A 83 -5.86 -2.49 -15.68
CA ALA A 83 -6.10 -1.21 -16.34
C ALA A 83 -6.99 -1.36 -17.57
N ARG A 84 -6.70 -2.34 -18.44
CA ARG A 84 -7.54 -2.64 -19.61
C ARG A 84 -8.96 -3.04 -19.22
N PHE A 85 -9.08 -3.92 -18.22
CA PHE A 85 -10.38 -4.39 -17.74
C PHE A 85 -11.22 -3.26 -17.13
N ILE A 86 -10.59 -2.35 -16.38
CA ILE A 86 -11.23 -1.17 -15.79
C ILE A 86 -11.76 -0.21 -16.87
N ILE A 87 -11.02 -0.01 -17.96
CA ILE A 87 -11.44 0.83 -19.08
C ILE A 87 -12.66 0.22 -19.77
N GLU A 88 -12.63 -1.09 -20.03
CA GLU A 88 -13.72 -1.81 -20.69
C GLU A 88 -15.04 -1.75 -19.90
N HIS A 89 -14.96 -1.89 -18.57
CA HIS A 89 -16.14 -1.93 -17.70
C HIS A 89 -16.49 -0.59 -17.02
N GLY A 90 -15.69 0.46 -17.26
CA GLY A 90 -15.91 1.79 -16.69
C GLY A 90 -15.88 1.83 -15.17
N PHE A 91 -14.95 1.13 -14.52
CA PHE A 91 -14.90 1.07 -13.06
C PHE A 91 -14.40 2.37 -12.41
N GLU A 92 -15.08 2.75 -11.32
CA GLU A 92 -14.69 3.84 -10.43
C GLU A 92 -13.81 3.35 -9.27
N GLY A 93 -13.18 4.27 -8.52
CA GLY A 93 -12.15 3.97 -7.51
C GLY A 93 -12.47 2.80 -6.56
N LYS A 94 -13.70 2.73 -6.00
CA LYS A 94 -14.08 1.62 -5.11
C LYS A 94 -14.12 0.26 -5.80
N LYS A 95 -14.64 0.19 -7.03
CA LYS A 95 -14.68 -1.06 -7.80
C LYS A 95 -13.27 -1.45 -8.26
N ALA A 96 -12.42 -0.46 -8.56
CA ALA A 96 -11.00 -0.70 -8.86
C ALA A 96 -10.24 -1.26 -7.64
N GLU A 97 -10.56 -0.80 -6.42
CA GLU A 97 -10.04 -1.37 -5.17
C GLU A 97 -10.48 -2.84 -4.99
N GLU A 98 -11.76 -3.13 -5.20
CA GLU A 98 -12.29 -4.51 -5.13
C GLU A 98 -11.58 -5.43 -6.13
N LEU A 99 -11.38 -4.97 -7.37
CA LEU A 99 -10.64 -5.71 -8.39
C LEU A 99 -9.17 -5.93 -8.00
N ALA A 100 -8.48 -4.88 -7.53
CA ALA A 100 -7.09 -5.00 -7.11
C ALA A 100 -6.94 -5.99 -5.94
N ARG A 101 -7.89 -5.96 -5.00
CA ARG A 101 -7.92 -6.89 -3.88
C ARG A 101 -8.20 -8.32 -4.34
N SER A 102 -9.17 -8.54 -5.23
CA SER A 102 -9.53 -9.88 -5.71
C SER A 102 -8.36 -10.54 -6.46
N MET A 103 -7.71 -9.82 -7.37
CA MET A 103 -6.53 -10.30 -8.09
C MET A 103 -5.35 -10.63 -7.17
N LYS A 104 -5.19 -9.88 -6.07
CA LYS A 104 -4.13 -10.13 -5.09
C LYS A 104 -4.43 -11.30 -4.16
N ASP A 105 -5.71 -11.52 -3.86
CA ASP A 105 -6.17 -12.59 -2.97
C ASP A 105 -6.24 -13.94 -3.69
N PHE A 106 -6.57 -13.96 -4.99
CA PHE A 106 -6.79 -15.18 -5.77
C PHE A 106 -5.68 -16.25 -5.62
N PRO A 107 -4.38 -15.93 -5.74
CA PRO A 107 -3.33 -16.94 -5.60
C PRO A 107 -3.17 -17.48 -4.17
N ARG A 108 -3.64 -16.74 -3.16
CA ARG A 108 -3.58 -17.16 -1.75
C ARG A 108 -4.68 -18.15 -1.37
N ARG A 109 -5.71 -18.25 -2.20
CA ARG A 109 -6.93 -19.04 -1.99
C ARG A 109 -6.87 -20.40 -2.69
N TYR A 110 -5.66 -20.86 -3.00
CA TYR A 110 -5.43 -22.12 -3.68
C TYR A 110 -6.08 -23.29 -2.89
N GLY A 111 -6.91 -24.08 -3.59
CA GLY A 111 -7.59 -25.24 -3.00
C GLY A 111 -8.99 -24.95 -2.43
N GLU A 112 -9.50 -23.72 -2.52
CA GLU A 112 -10.90 -23.44 -2.19
C GLU A 112 -11.87 -23.98 -3.27
N ARG A 113 -13.14 -24.24 -2.88
CA ARG A 113 -14.17 -24.78 -3.79
C ARG A 113 -14.29 -23.92 -5.04
N GLY A 114 -14.23 -24.55 -6.20
CA GLY A 114 -14.39 -23.89 -7.49
C GLY A 114 -13.14 -23.19 -8.02
N TRP A 115 -12.07 -23.02 -7.23
CA TRP A 115 -10.86 -22.27 -7.61
C TRP A 115 -10.26 -22.71 -8.95
N GLU A 116 -10.22 -24.01 -9.22
CA GLU A 116 -9.65 -24.60 -10.44
C GLU A 116 -10.39 -24.21 -11.74
N ASN A 117 -11.62 -23.71 -11.63
CA ASN A 117 -12.44 -23.33 -12.77
C ASN A 117 -12.21 -21.88 -13.22
N PHE A 118 -11.54 -21.07 -12.40
CA PHE A 118 -11.24 -19.67 -12.66
C PHE A 118 -9.77 -19.49 -13.05
N ASP A 119 -9.48 -18.60 -13.99
CA ASP A 119 -8.11 -18.26 -14.36
C ASP A 119 -7.60 -17.05 -13.57
N GLY A 120 -6.51 -17.24 -12.81
CA GLY A 120 -5.87 -16.19 -12.02
C GLY A 120 -5.12 -15.14 -12.86
N ASN A 121 -4.96 -15.35 -14.16
CA ASN A 121 -4.41 -14.34 -15.07
C ASN A 121 -5.47 -13.38 -15.59
N LEU A 122 -6.75 -13.74 -15.49
CA LEU A 122 -7.86 -12.94 -16.00
C LEU A 122 -8.46 -12.11 -14.85
N PRO A 123 -8.48 -10.76 -14.96
CA PRO A 123 -9.01 -9.90 -13.91
C PRO A 123 -10.50 -10.14 -13.62
N GLY A 124 -11.30 -10.43 -14.66
CA GLY A 124 -12.72 -10.73 -14.53
C GLY A 124 -12.99 -12.02 -13.79
N ASP A 125 -12.23 -13.09 -14.07
CA ASP A 125 -12.33 -14.36 -13.33
C ASP A 125 -11.90 -14.21 -11.87
N CYS A 126 -10.86 -13.42 -11.57
CA CYS A 126 -10.45 -13.14 -10.19
C CYS A 126 -11.56 -12.43 -9.41
N LEU A 127 -12.23 -11.45 -10.03
CA LEU A 127 -13.34 -10.72 -9.44
C LEU A 127 -14.60 -11.60 -9.31
N ALA A 128 -14.90 -12.41 -10.33
CA ALA A 128 -15.99 -13.36 -10.31
C ALA A 128 -15.81 -14.41 -9.20
N PHE A 129 -14.59 -14.90 -8.98
CA PHE A 129 -14.28 -15.83 -7.90
C PHE A 129 -14.54 -15.20 -6.51
N MET A 130 -14.23 -13.92 -6.34
CA MET A 130 -14.55 -13.19 -5.11
C MET A 130 -16.07 -13.16 -4.86
N TYR A 131 -16.88 -12.83 -5.86
CA TYR A 131 -18.35 -12.80 -5.75
C TYR A 131 -18.94 -14.20 -5.59
N PHE A 132 -18.38 -15.20 -6.26
CA PHE A 132 -18.75 -16.60 -6.11
C PHE A 132 -18.63 -17.08 -4.65
N ARG A 133 -17.50 -16.75 -4.01
CA ARG A 133 -17.26 -17.05 -2.58
C ARG A 133 -18.24 -16.31 -1.67
N GLN A 134 -18.52 -15.03 -1.94
CA GLN A 134 -19.54 -14.26 -1.21
C GLN A 134 -20.94 -14.89 -1.33
N GLY A 135 -21.29 -15.41 -2.50
CA GLY A 135 -22.55 -16.13 -2.71
C GLY A 135 -22.69 -17.35 -1.79
N HIS A 136 -21.61 -18.12 -1.62
CA HIS A 136 -21.59 -19.23 -0.67
C HIS A 136 -21.65 -18.78 0.79
N GLU A 137 -20.93 -17.70 1.16
CA GLU A 137 -21.01 -17.13 2.51
C GLU A 137 -22.45 -16.68 2.86
N HIS A 138 -23.16 -16.07 1.90
CA HIS A 138 -24.57 -15.68 2.07
C HIS A 138 -25.53 -16.86 2.12
N LYS A 139 -25.26 -17.94 1.38
CA LYS A 139 -26.03 -19.19 1.42
C LYS A 139 -25.92 -19.83 2.79
N SER A 140 -24.71 -19.91 3.34
CA SER A 140 -24.46 -20.37 4.72
C SER A 140 -25.14 -19.48 5.77
N ALA A 141 -25.22 -18.17 5.53
CA ALA A 141 -25.91 -17.21 6.39
C ALA A 141 -27.45 -17.16 6.17
N SER A 142 -28.03 -18.09 5.42
CA SER A 142 -29.48 -18.17 5.13
C SER A 142 -30.08 -16.92 4.49
N SER A 143 -29.28 -16.19 3.70
CA SER A 143 -29.71 -14.99 2.94
C SER A 143 -29.71 -15.29 1.44
N PRO A 144 -30.74 -15.98 0.90
CA PRO A 144 -30.75 -16.44 -0.48
C PRO A 144 -30.74 -15.30 -1.50
N GLU A 145 -31.43 -14.18 -1.20
CA GLU A 145 -31.47 -13.00 -2.07
C GLU A 145 -30.07 -12.40 -2.30
N LEU A 146 -29.27 -12.28 -1.24
CA LEU A 146 -27.90 -11.79 -1.33
C LEU A 146 -26.96 -12.78 -2.05
N SER A 147 -27.25 -14.08 -1.92
CA SER A 147 -26.49 -15.15 -2.59
C SER A 147 -26.70 -15.09 -4.10
N MET A 148 -27.96 -14.99 -4.55
CA MET A 148 -28.30 -14.85 -5.96
C MET A 148 -27.72 -13.56 -6.54
N ALA A 149 -27.85 -12.42 -5.84
CA ALA A 149 -27.28 -11.16 -6.29
C ALA A 149 -25.74 -11.18 -6.39
N ALA A 150 -25.07 -11.97 -5.55
CA ALA A 150 -23.62 -12.16 -5.65
C ALA A 150 -23.23 -13.01 -6.87
N TRP A 151 -23.93 -14.12 -7.12
CA TRP A 151 -23.69 -14.96 -8.30
C TRP A 151 -24.05 -14.26 -9.62
N GLU A 152 -25.09 -13.43 -9.65
CA GLU A 152 -25.41 -12.59 -10.81
C GLU A 152 -24.28 -11.61 -11.13
N ARG A 153 -23.70 -10.96 -10.10
CA ARG A 153 -22.51 -10.12 -10.29
C ARG A 153 -21.29 -10.93 -10.74
N ALA A 154 -21.14 -12.16 -10.27
CA ALA A 154 -20.07 -13.04 -10.74
C ALA A 154 -20.24 -13.36 -12.23
N LEU A 155 -21.47 -13.61 -12.70
CA LEU A 155 -21.78 -13.87 -14.11
C LEU A 155 -21.55 -12.66 -15.02
N GLU A 156 -21.73 -11.45 -14.50
CA GLU A 156 -21.45 -10.22 -15.25
C GLU A 156 -19.95 -10.06 -15.55
N MET A 157 -19.09 -10.47 -14.62
CA MET A 157 -17.64 -10.19 -14.67
C MET A 157 -16.78 -11.35 -15.18
N VAL A 158 -17.33 -12.57 -15.21
CA VAL A 158 -16.58 -13.78 -15.56
C VAL A 158 -16.22 -13.84 -17.05
N GLU A 159 -14.96 -14.18 -17.33
CA GLU A 159 -14.42 -14.26 -18.68
C GLU A 159 -14.43 -15.72 -19.18
N THR A 160 -14.09 -16.68 -18.31
CA THR A 160 -13.94 -18.09 -18.69
C THR A 160 -15.25 -18.86 -18.67
N GLU A 161 -15.48 -19.66 -19.72
CA GLU A 161 -16.67 -20.52 -19.84
C GLU A 161 -16.77 -21.60 -18.75
N LYS A 162 -15.62 -22.10 -18.24
CA LYS A 162 -15.60 -23.04 -17.11
C LYS A 162 -16.16 -22.41 -15.83
N ALA A 163 -15.72 -21.19 -15.53
CA ALA A 163 -16.19 -20.41 -14.40
C ALA A 163 -17.69 -20.05 -14.54
N LYS A 164 -18.15 -19.69 -15.74
CA LYS A 164 -19.59 -19.47 -15.99
C LYS A 164 -20.45 -20.69 -15.66
N ARG A 165 -20.02 -21.88 -16.07
CA ARG A 165 -20.79 -23.11 -15.82
C ARG A 165 -20.96 -23.39 -14.32
N ILE A 166 -19.89 -23.32 -13.53
CA ILE A 166 -19.99 -23.58 -12.09
C ILE A 166 -20.87 -22.54 -11.38
N ILE A 167 -20.78 -21.26 -11.76
CA ILE A 167 -21.65 -20.21 -11.19
C ILE A 167 -23.12 -20.48 -11.56
N LEU A 168 -23.41 -20.90 -12.79
CA LEU A 168 -24.77 -21.25 -13.22
C LEU A 168 -25.31 -22.48 -12.49
N GLU A 169 -24.48 -23.49 -12.26
CA GLU A 169 -24.86 -24.70 -11.51
C GLU A 169 -25.29 -24.36 -10.07
N ASP A 170 -24.53 -23.51 -9.38
CA ASP A 170 -24.86 -23.05 -8.03
C ASP A 170 -26.08 -22.11 -8.00
N LEU A 171 -26.29 -21.30 -9.06
CA LEU A 171 -27.47 -20.45 -9.20
C LEU A 171 -28.76 -21.25 -9.45
N GLU A 172 -28.69 -22.32 -10.24
CA GLU A 172 -29.81 -23.24 -10.48
C GLU A 172 -30.14 -24.14 -9.27
N GLY A 173 -29.31 -24.10 -8.21
CA GLY A 173 -29.49 -24.93 -7.04
C GLY A 173 -29.31 -26.42 -7.32
N LYS A 174 -28.57 -26.78 -8.37
CA LYS A 174 -28.16 -28.17 -8.63
C LYS A 174 -27.00 -28.53 -7.70
N ASP A 175 -27.24 -28.46 -6.40
CA ASP A 175 -26.33 -29.06 -5.44
C ASP A 175 -26.52 -30.58 -5.52
N GLY A 176 -25.69 -31.25 -6.33
CA GLY A 176 -25.39 -32.65 -6.05
C GLY A 176 -24.70 -32.71 -4.69
N GLU A 177 -25.22 -33.53 -3.78
CA GLU A 177 -24.50 -34.00 -2.59
C GLU A 177 -23.08 -34.37 -2.99
N GLY A 178 -22.11 -33.52 -2.62
CA GLY A 178 -20.79 -33.59 -3.20
C GLY A 178 -19.85 -32.64 -2.50
N ASP A 179 -19.42 -33.09 -1.32
CA ASP A 179 -18.32 -32.55 -0.53
C ASP A 179 -18.65 -31.28 0.26
N GLU A 180 -19.38 -31.47 1.36
CA GLU A 180 -19.06 -30.81 2.64
C GLU A 180 -17.67 -31.27 3.14
N GLY A 181 -16.66 -31.14 2.29
CA GLY A 181 -15.27 -31.09 2.70
C GLY A 181 -15.11 -29.76 3.41
N GLY A 182 -15.52 -29.73 4.68
CA GLY A 182 -15.23 -28.64 5.61
C GLY A 182 -13.73 -28.46 5.69
N ILE A 183 -13.17 -27.69 4.76
CA ILE A 183 -11.86 -27.07 4.91
C ILE A 183 -12.07 -26.09 6.03
N GLY A 184 -11.62 -26.48 7.22
CA GLY A 184 -11.73 -25.69 8.43
C GLY A 184 -11.35 -24.25 8.12
N THR A 185 -12.24 -23.34 8.50
CA THR A 185 -11.97 -21.91 8.62
C THR A 185 -10.96 -21.63 9.75
N ASP A 186 -9.88 -22.42 9.81
CA ASP A 186 -8.80 -22.34 10.79
C ASP A 186 -7.49 -21.83 10.18
N ASP A 187 -7.39 -21.71 8.85
CA ASP A 187 -6.26 -21.04 8.19
C ASP A 187 -6.55 -19.56 7.88
N LEU A 188 -7.37 -18.90 8.71
CA LEU A 188 -7.18 -17.48 8.88
C LEU A 188 -5.80 -17.34 9.54
N VAL A 189 -4.75 -17.09 8.75
CA VAL A 189 -3.41 -16.79 9.26
C VAL A 189 -3.57 -15.60 10.20
N ARG A 190 -3.68 -15.89 11.50
CA ARG A 190 -3.76 -14.89 12.55
C ARG A 190 -2.39 -14.27 12.61
N VAL A 191 -2.21 -13.18 11.86
CA VAL A 191 -1.01 -12.36 11.98
C VAL A 191 -0.98 -11.88 13.43
N PRO A 192 0.05 -12.25 14.21
CA PRO A 192 0.16 -11.79 15.58
C PRO A 192 0.39 -10.28 15.54
N VAL A 193 -0.67 -9.51 15.75
CA VAL A 193 -0.57 -8.06 15.89
C VAL A 193 -0.07 -7.79 17.30
N VAL A 194 1.24 -7.63 17.42
CA VAL A 194 1.86 -7.16 18.66
C VAL A 194 1.65 -5.65 18.72
N ARG A 195 0.75 -5.21 19.61
CA ARG A 195 0.70 -3.80 19.99
C ARG A 195 1.88 -3.55 20.91
N MET A 196 2.83 -2.75 20.46
CA MET A 196 3.90 -2.27 21.32
C MET A 196 3.27 -1.50 22.48
N ALA A 197 3.66 -1.80 23.73
CA ALA A 197 3.18 -1.02 24.85
C ALA A 197 3.70 0.41 24.71
N ILE A 198 2.87 1.39 25.10
CA ILE A 198 3.32 2.79 25.24
C ILE A 198 4.51 2.76 26.21
N GLY A 199 5.69 3.22 25.77
CA GLY A 199 6.96 3.12 26.50
C GLY A 199 7.90 1.95 26.12
N GLU A 200 7.51 0.98 25.28
CA GLU A 200 8.41 -0.08 24.80
C GLU A 200 8.98 0.23 23.40
N VAL A 201 10.31 0.10 23.24
CA VAL A 201 11.17 0.13 22.02
C VAL A 201 10.96 1.29 21.02
N ALA A 202 9.74 1.65 20.64
CA ALA A 202 9.42 2.78 19.77
C ALA A 202 9.52 4.14 20.49
N GLU A 203 9.35 4.17 21.81
CA GLU A 203 9.53 5.36 22.65
C GLU A 203 10.78 5.31 23.54
N SER A 204 11.47 4.16 23.58
CA SER A 204 12.78 4.09 24.24
C SER A 204 13.75 4.96 23.46
N SER A 205 14.10 6.11 24.05
CA SER A 205 15.03 7.08 23.45
C SER A 205 16.40 6.51 23.08
N VAL A 206 16.76 5.31 23.56
CA VAL A 206 18.08 4.70 23.36
C VAL A 206 17.99 3.16 23.37
N VAL A 207 17.39 2.53 22.34
CA VAL A 207 17.77 1.14 22.03
C VAL A 207 19.05 1.21 21.19
N VAL A 208 20.19 0.93 21.83
CA VAL A 208 21.47 0.93 21.12
C VAL A 208 21.68 -0.45 20.50
N VAL A 209 21.76 -0.47 19.17
CA VAL A 209 22.29 -1.61 18.44
C VAL A 209 23.77 -1.34 18.21
N LEU A 210 24.62 -2.07 18.96
CA LEU A 210 26.07 -1.92 18.85
C LEU A 210 26.66 -3.02 17.95
N PRO A 211 27.64 -2.69 17.08
CA PRO A 211 28.45 -3.70 16.44
C PRO A 211 29.30 -4.42 17.50
N VAL A 212 29.36 -5.76 17.42
CA VAL A 212 30.13 -6.60 18.33
C VAL A 212 31.06 -7.50 17.53
N CYS A 213 32.33 -7.53 17.88
CA CYS A 213 33.33 -8.43 17.29
C CYS A 213 33.57 -9.62 18.21
N ARG A 214 33.96 -10.78 17.65
CA ARG A 214 34.31 -11.93 18.50
C ARG A 214 35.59 -11.63 19.26
N ALA A 215 35.68 -12.08 20.51
CA ALA A 215 36.85 -11.87 21.36
C ALA A 215 38.16 -12.42 20.73
N GLU A 216 38.04 -13.41 19.84
CA GLU A 216 39.14 -14.05 19.11
C GLU A 216 39.72 -13.17 17.99
N GLU A 217 38.91 -12.26 17.42
CA GLU A 217 39.23 -11.50 16.21
C GLU A 217 39.98 -10.18 16.48
N ARG A 218 40.11 -9.80 17.77
CA ARG A 218 40.96 -8.72 18.32
C ARG A 218 40.92 -7.42 17.48
N GLU A 219 42.04 -6.70 17.39
CA GLU A 219 42.13 -5.32 16.87
C GLU A 219 41.69 -5.17 15.41
N ILE A 220 41.92 -6.19 14.57
CA ILE A 220 41.59 -6.15 13.14
C ILE A 220 40.08 -6.05 12.92
N ALA A 221 39.29 -6.86 13.63
CA ALA A 221 37.83 -6.80 13.50
C ALA A 221 37.21 -5.56 14.15
N VAL A 222 37.90 -4.94 15.11
CA VAL A 222 37.46 -3.68 15.72
C VAL A 222 37.65 -2.51 14.75
N GLU A 223 38.74 -2.48 13.99
CA GLU A 223 38.95 -1.46 12.94
C GLU A 223 38.01 -1.64 11.74
N GLU A 224 37.65 -2.88 11.40
CA GLU A 224 36.69 -3.16 10.31
C GLU A 224 35.22 -2.92 10.71
N ALA A 225 34.94 -2.77 12.00
CA ALA A 225 33.59 -2.51 12.49
C ALA A 225 33.17 -1.07 12.14
N PRO A 226 31.95 -0.86 11.60
CA PRO A 226 31.48 0.47 11.26
C PRO A 226 31.36 1.34 12.52
N TRP A 227 32.07 2.46 12.53
CA TRP A 227 32.11 3.42 13.66
C TRP A 227 30.75 4.08 13.93
N GLU A 228 29.92 4.20 12.89
CA GLU A 228 28.58 4.79 12.97
C GLU A 228 27.54 3.82 12.39
N SER A 229 26.51 3.51 13.18
CA SER A 229 25.32 2.78 12.73
C SER A 229 24.15 3.76 12.71
N GLY A 230 23.74 4.17 11.51
CA GLY A 230 22.56 5.02 11.34
C GLY A 230 21.27 4.21 11.55
N MET A 231 20.43 4.66 12.47
CA MET A 231 19.07 4.14 12.62
C MET A 231 18.16 4.71 11.53
N GLY A 232 17.46 3.83 10.81
CA GLY A 232 16.50 4.18 9.78
C GLY A 232 15.06 4.09 10.28
N GLY A 233 14.24 5.07 9.89
CA GLY A 233 12.78 5.05 10.07
C GLY A 233 12.29 5.00 11.52
N ASN A 234 10.97 4.88 11.68
CA ASN A 234 10.30 4.93 12.99
C ASN A 234 10.36 3.62 13.78
N LEU A 235 10.99 2.58 13.21
CA LEU A 235 11.15 1.25 13.82
C LEU A 235 12.60 0.94 14.21
N GLY A 236 13.54 1.91 14.04
CA GLY A 236 14.92 1.78 14.50
C GLY A 236 15.74 0.68 13.79
N TRP A 237 15.47 0.40 12.52
CA TRP A 237 16.22 -0.63 11.80
C TRP A 237 17.63 -0.11 11.44
N CYS A 238 18.64 -0.96 11.60
CA CYS A 238 20.03 -0.67 11.23
C CYS A 238 20.44 -1.52 10.02
N ARG A 239 20.84 -0.88 8.91
CA ARG A 239 21.35 -1.58 7.72
C ARG A 239 22.85 -1.79 7.82
N ARG A 240 23.30 -3.03 7.66
CA ARG A 240 24.72 -3.37 7.61
C ARG A 240 25.19 -3.57 6.17
N ARG A 241 26.38 -3.07 5.82
CA ARG A 241 27.00 -3.22 4.49
C ARG A 241 28.09 -4.30 4.42
N SER A 242 28.64 -4.75 5.55
CA SER A 242 29.68 -5.80 5.63
C SER A 242 29.21 -6.98 6.49
N LEU A 243 29.76 -8.19 6.27
CA LEU A 243 29.31 -9.44 6.90
C LEU A 243 30.04 -9.78 8.22
N GLY A 244 31.19 -9.18 8.56
CA GLY A 244 32.10 -9.66 9.63
C GLY A 244 31.91 -9.17 11.09
N ALA A 245 30.71 -8.81 11.56
CA ALA A 245 30.48 -8.25 12.91
C ALA A 245 29.06 -8.59 13.40
N GLY A 246 28.95 -9.09 14.61
CA GLY A 246 27.65 -9.33 15.26
C GLY A 246 26.93 -8.01 15.54
N GLY A 247 25.61 -8.08 15.72
CA GLY A 247 24.82 -6.98 16.29
C GLY A 247 24.31 -7.39 17.66
N LEU A 248 24.46 -6.52 18.65
CA LEU A 248 23.88 -6.71 19.98
C LEU A 248 22.78 -5.67 20.20
N CYS A 249 21.56 -6.12 20.49
CA CYS A 249 20.45 -5.28 20.87
C CYS A 249 20.37 -5.21 22.40
N CYS A 250 20.65 -4.05 22.97
CA CYS A 250 20.66 -3.86 24.43
C CYS A 250 19.38 -3.14 24.90
N PRO A 251 18.57 -3.76 25.78
CA PRO A 251 17.48 -3.07 26.45
C PRO A 251 18.02 -2.14 27.55
N ASP A 252 17.39 -0.97 27.70
CA ASP A 252 17.80 0.06 28.65
C ASP A 252 17.68 -0.40 30.13
N GLY A 253 18.57 0.11 30.99
CA GLY A 253 18.37 0.08 32.44
C GLY A 253 19.07 -1.00 33.27
N ARG A 254 19.91 -1.89 32.70
CA ARG A 254 20.83 -2.71 33.51
C ARG A 254 22.25 -2.18 33.41
N ARG A 255 22.71 -1.58 34.50
CA ARG A 255 24.11 -1.23 34.74
C ARG A 255 24.94 -2.52 34.65
N TRP A 256 25.66 -2.71 33.55
CA TRP A 256 26.61 -3.82 33.42
C TRP A 256 28.01 -3.30 33.70
N GLN A 257 28.65 -3.92 34.70
CA GLN A 257 30.09 -3.86 34.87
C GLN A 257 30.69 -4.87 33.88
N PHE A 258 31.62 -4.39 33.06
CA PHE A 258 32.54 -5.23 32.29
C PHE A 258 33.57 -5.86 33.22
#